data_AF-A0A1B6HTH4-F1
#
_entry.id   AF-A0A1B6HTH4-F1
#
_cell.length_a   1.000
_cell.length_b   1.000
_cell.length_c   1.000
_cell.angle_alpha   90.00
_cell.angle_beta   90.00
_cell.angle_gamma   90.00
#
_symmetry.space_group_name_H-M   'P 1'
#
loop_
_entity.id
_entity.type
_entity.pdbx_description
1 polymer ?
#
loop_
_entity_poly.entity_id
_entity_poly.type
_entity_poly.pdbx_seq_one_letter_code
_entity_poly.pdbx_strand_id
1 'polypeptide(L)'
;RYRSFQQALHHREGEPSESSYIAKTGDMVAALVKAEEENWILAEVVSFNSITNKYEVDDIDEEQKDRHTLSRRSVVPLPLMRANPETDPGALFPKGSVVMALFPQTTCFYKAIVNQLPQTHVDDYELLFEDSTYPDGYAPPLNVPQRYVIDIKDKSQAP
;
A
#
# COMPACT_ATOMS: atom_id res chain seq x y z
N ARG A 1 2.50 16.72 7.85
CA ARG A 1 2.87 17.29 6.54
C ARG A 1 3.82 16.39 5.74
N TYR A 2 4.88 15.81 6.32
CA TYR A 2 5.88 14.98 5.59
C TYR A 2 5.43 13.58 5.11
N ARG A 3 4.25 13.08 5.53
CA ARG A 3 3.87 11.65 5.45
C ARG A 3 3.19 11.24 4.14
N SER A 4 2.36 12.10 3.54
CA SER A 4 1.77 11.86 2.21
C SER A 4 2.76 12.18 1.08
N PHE A 5 3.69 13.11 1.34
CA PHE A 5 4.66 13.58 0.34
C PHE A 5 5.65 12.50 -0.10
N GLN A 6 6.08 11.60 0.77
CA GLN A 6 7.09 10.60 0.37
C GLN A 6 6.55 9.56 -0.60
N GLN A 7 5.30 9.12 -0.45
CA GLN A 7 4.79 8.01 -1.27
C GLN A 7 4.56 8.41 -2.74
N ALA A 8 4.31 9.69 -3.01
CA ALA A 8 4.09 10.20 -4.36
C ALA A 8 5.31 10.92 -4.98
N LEU A 9 6.20 11.53 -4.17
CA LEU A 9 7.39 12.22 -4.70
C LEU A 9 8.40 11.28 -5.34
N HIS A 10 8.46 10.01 -4.90
CA HIS A 10 9.36 9.02 -5.47
C HIS A 10 9.05 8.63 -6.93
N HIS A 11 7.92 9.07 -7.48
CA HIS A 11 7.63 8.92 -8.91
C HIS A 11 8.26 10.00 -9.82
N ARG A 12 8.77 11.11 -9.28
CA ARG A 12 9.29 12.22 -10.12
C ARG A 12 10.77 12.21 -10.39
N GLU A 13 11.57 11.51 -9.59
CA GLU A 13 13.01 11.46 -9.75
C GLU A 13 13.44 10.01 -9.56
N GLY A 14 14.18 9.44 -10.51
CA GLY A 14 14.61 8.03 -10.53
C GLY A 14 15.59 7.65 -9.41
N GLU A 15 15.28 8.00 -8.17
CA GLU A 15 15.99 7.55 -6.97
C GLU A 15 15.26 6.37 -6.34
N PRO A 16 16.00 5.32 -5.94
CA PRO A 16 15.43 4.22 -5.20
C PRO A 16 14.91 4.73 -3.85
N SER A 17 13.59 4.71 -3.73
CA SER A 17 12.86 5.15 -2.56
C SER A 17 12.99 4.19 -1.38
N GLU A 18 14.18 3.95 -0.84
CA GLU A 18 14.20 3.43 0.52
C GLU A 18 13.74 4.54 1.45
N SER A 19 12.43 4.60 1.70
CA SER A 19 11.87 5.45 2.74
C SER A 19 12.65 5.15 4.02
N SER A 20 13.45 6.11 4.48
CA SER A 20 14.26 6.00 5.69
C SER A 20 13.41 5.85 6.95
N TYR A 21 12.09 5.98 6.80
CA TYR A 21 11.13 5.79 7.85
C TYR A 21 11.13 4.34 8.37
N ILE A 22 11.15 4.23 9.69
CA ILE A 22 10.92 3.00 10.43
C ILE A 22 9.55 3.13 11.07
N ALA A 23 8.62 2.25 10.69
CA ALA A 23 7.28 2.20 11.25
C ALA A 23 7.35 1.87 12.75
N LYS A 24 6.48 2.52 13.52
CA LYS A 24 6.45 2.40 14.98
C LYS A 24 5.41 1.35 15.40
N THR A 25 5.53 0.85 16.62
CA THR A 25 4.50 0.03 17.23
C THR A 25 3.12 0.71 17.12
N GLY A 26 2.11 -0.02 16.64
CA GLY A 26 0.77 0.47 16.37
C GLY A 26 0.57 1.11 14.98
N ASP A 27 1.64 1.31 14.19
CA ASP A 27 1.48 1.77 12.81
C ASP A 27 0.86 0.64 11.96
N MET A 28 -0.15 0.98 11.18
CA MET A 28 -0.72 0.07 10.18
C MET A 28 0.18 0.01 8.95
N VAL A 29 0.41 -1.20 8.44
CA VAL A 29 1.30 -1.48 7.31
C VAL A 29 0.65 -2.47 6.36
N ALA A 30 1.06 -2.44 5.09
CA ALA A 30 0.92 -3.59 4.22
C ALA A 30 2.15 -4.48 4.39
N ALA A 31 1.94 -5.78 4.58
CA ALA A 31 2.98 -6.75 4.88
C ALA A 31 2.95 -7.90 3.86
N LEU A 32 4.07 -8.16 3.19
CA LEU A 32 4.23 -9.30 2.29
C LEU A 32 4.60 -10.54 3.11
N VAL A 33 3.62 -11.40 3.33
CA VAL A 33 3.77 -12.69 4.03
C VAL A 33 4.00 -13.82 3.02
N LYS A 34 4.85 -14.77 3.40
CA LYS A 34 5.13 -15.99 2.62
C LYS A 34 4.57 -17.17 3.38
N ALA A 35 3.31 -17.49 3.14
CA ALA A 35 2.68 -18.71 3.64
C ALA A 35 2.72 -19.75 2.50
N GLU A 36 1.55 -20.20 2.03
CA GLU A 36 1.44 -21.05 0.84
C GLU A 36 1.59 -20.24 -0.45
N GLU A 37 1.09 -19.01 -0.44
CA GLU A 37 1.23 -18.02 -1.51
C GLU A 37 1.79 -16.71 -0.94
N GLU A 38 2.43 -15.91 -1.80
CA GLU A 38 2.93 -14.58 -1.45
C GLU A 38 1.76 -13.59 -1.43
N ASN A 39 1.32 -13.21 -0.23
CA ASN A 39 0.16 -12.35 -0.03
C ASN A 39 0.55 -11.05 0.67
N TRP A 40 0.01 -9.94 0.20
CA TRP A 40 0.09 -8.67 0.90
C TRP A 40 -1.11 -8.53 1.83
N ILE A 41 -0.88 -8.47 3.12
CA ILE A 41 -1.92 -8.36 4.15
C ILE A 41 -1.84 -7.01 4.85
N LEU A 42 -2.96 -6.60 5.46
CA LEU A 42 -3.01 -5.50 6.40
C LEU A 42 -2.54 -5.99 7.76
N ALA A 43 -1.54 -5.33 8.33
CA ALA A 43 -0.96 -5.73 9.60
C ALA A 43 -0.67 -4.52 10.48
N GLU A 44 -0.57 -4.76 11.78
CA GLU A 44 -0.12 -3.78 12.76
C GLU A 44 1.34 -4.06 13.15
N VAL A 45 2.18 -3.03 13.16
CA VAL A 45 3.57 -3.18 13.62
C VAL A 45 3.60 -3.36 15.12
N VAL A 46 4.34 -4.36 15.58
CA VAL A 46 4.51 -4.62 17.00
C VAL A 46 5.90 -4.20 17.47
N SER A 47 6.93 -4.56 16.70
CA SER A 47 8.29 -4.14 17.00
C SER A 47 9.16 -4.06 15.75
N PHE A 48 10.26 -3.32 15.86
CA PHE A 48 11.32 -3.31 14.86
C PHE A 48 12.66 -3.58 15.53
N ASN A 49 13.36 -4.61 15.07
CA ASN A 49 14.70 -4.93 15.51
C ASN A 49 15.73 -4.31 14.55
N SER A 50 16.41 -3.26 15.01
CA SER A 50 17.42 -2.54 14.21
C SER A 50 18.70 -3.33 13.95
N ILE A 51 19.00 -4.35 14.77
CA ILE A 51 20.19 -5.20 14.60
C ILE A 51 19.95 -6.17 13.43
N THR A 52 18.76 -6.79 13.38
CA THR A 52 18.41 -7.74 12.32
C THR A 52 17.72 -7.10 11.11
N ASN A 53 17.34 -5.82 11.21
CA ASN A 53 16.55 -5.09 10.22
C ASN A 53 15.23 -5.79 9.85
N LYS A 54 14.52 -6.27 10.89
CA LYS A 54 13.26 -7.01 10.75
C LYS A 54 12.15 -6.38 11.60
N TYR A 55 10.93 -6.45 11.09
CA TYR A 55 9.72 -6.15 11.83
C TYR A 55 9.10 -7.42 12.39
N GLU A 56 8.43 -7.26 13.52
CA GLU A 56 7.35 -8.12 13.94
C GLU A 56 6.02 -7.40 13.69
N VAL A 57 5.08 -8.05 13.04
CA VAL A 57 3.75 -7.51 12.73
C VAL A 57 2.68 -8.54 13.08
N ASP A 58 1.52 -8.08 13.54
CA ASP A 58 0.32 -8.91 13.73
C ASP A 58 -0.63 -8.70 12.55
N ASP A 59 -1.12 -9.78 11.94
CA ASP A 59 -2.27 -9.70 11.02
C ASP A 59 -3.49 -9.14 11.76
N ILE A 60 -4.25 -8.27 11.08
CA ILE A 60 -5.47 -7.69 11.64
C ILE A 60 -6.72 -8.52 11.41
N ASP A 61 -6.64 -9.61 10.65
CA ASP A 61 -7.73 -10.55 10.48
C ASP A 61 -8.19 -11.09 11.85
N GLU A 62 -9.50 -11.06 12.09
CA GLU A 62 -10.05 -11.47 13.38
C GLU A 62 -9.96 -12.99 13.60
N GLU A 63 -9.95 -13.77 12.53
CA GLU A 63 -9.88 -15.24 12.55
C GLU A 63 -8.44 -15.75 12.58
N GLN A 64 -7.49 -14.98 12.04
CA GLN A 64 -6.07 -15.35 11.91
C GLN A 64 -5.15 -14.23 12.41
N LYS A 65 -5.01 -14.10 13.74
CA LYS A 65 -4.10 -13.12 14.36
C LYS A 65 -2.66 -13.65 14.46
N ASP A 66 -2.10 -14.01 13.32
CA ASP A 66 -0.76 -14.55 13.25
C ASP A 66 0.30 -13.45 13.38
N ARG A 67 1.34 -13.75 14.16
CA ARG A 67 2.54 -12.92 14.33
C ARG A 67 3.55 -13.28 13.25
N HIS A 68 3.92 -12.33 12.40
CA HIS A 68 4.94 -12.52 11.37
C HIS A 68 6.22 -11.75 11.67
N THR A 69 7.38 -12.40 11.44
CA THR A 69 8.69 -11.75 11.46
C THR A 69 9.17 -11.52 10.03
N LEU A 70 9.16 -10.26 9.58
CA LEU A 70 9.37 -9.89 8.18
C LEU A 70 10.58 -8.98 7.99
N SER A 71 11.23 -9.07 6.83
CA SER A 71 12.28 -8.11 6.46
C SER A 71 11.70 -6.72 6.24
N ARG A 72 12.48 -5.65 6.49
CA ARG A 72 12.03 -4.26 6.26
C ARG A 72 11.44 -4.01 4.87
N ARG A 73 11.99 -4.65 3.83
CA ARG A 73 11.51 -4.54 2.44
C ARG A 73 10.15 -5.21 2.17
N SER A 74 9.70 -6.07 3.09
CA SER A 74 8.41 -6.76 3.01
C SER A 74 7.32 -5.99 3.78
N VAL A 75 7.62 -4.80 4.29
CA VAL A 75 6.70 -3.99 5.08
C VAL A 75 6.63 -2.59 4.45
N VAL A 76 5.44 -2.19 4.03
CA VAL A 76 5.16 -0.87 3.47
C VAL A 76 4.26 -0.10 4.44
N PRO A 77 4.73 0.99 5.05
CA PRO A 77 3.92 1.83 5.91
C PRO A 77 2.72 2.43 5.16
N LEU A 78 1.54 2.40 5.76
CA LEU A 78 0.37 3.03 5.17
C LEU A 78 0.43 4.56 5.32
N PRO A 79 -0.12 5.32 4.35
CA PRO A 79 -0.26 6.75 4.48
C PRO A 79 -1.07 7.13 5.72
N LEU A 80 -0.51 8.02 6.53
CA LEU A 80 -1.14 8.49 7.78
C LEU A 80 -2.01 9.74 7.59
N MET A 81 -1.99 10.33 6.39
CA MET A 81 -2.75 11.53 6.05
C MET A 81 -3.27 11.42 4.63
N ARG A 82 -4.51 11.84 4.42
CA ARG A 82 -5.07 12.04 3.07
C ARG A 82 -4.37 13.24 2.42
N ALA A 83 -4.08 13.13 1.13
CA ALA A 83 -3.73 14.27 0.29
C ALA A 83 -5.01 15.04 -0.06
N ASN A 84 -4.91 16.37 -0.06
CA ASN A 84 -5.96 17.24 -0.59
C ASN A 84 -5.64 17.53 -2.06
N PRO A 85 -6.50 17.15 -3.02
CA PRO A 85 -6.27 17.41 -4.44
C PRO A 85 -6.03 18.89 -4.78
N GLU A 86 -6.57 19.82 -4.01
CA GLU A 86 -6.41 21.26 -4.25
C GLU A 86 -5.02 21.79 -3.84
N THR A 87 -4.49 21.31 -2.71
CA THR A 87 -3.23 21.82 -2.14
C THR A 87 -2.03 20.94 -2.45
N ASP A 88 -2.24 19.64 -2.60
CA ASP A 88 -1.20 18.63 -2.73
C ASP A 88 -1.52 17.64 -3.88
N PRO A 89 -1.85 18.09 -5.12
CA PRO A 89 -2.21 17.20 -6.22
C PRO A 89 -1.07 16.24 -6.61
N GLY A 90 0.18 16.65 -6.40
CA GLY A 90 1.36 15.80 -6.62
C GLY A 90 1.53 14.69 -5.58
N ALA A 91 0.68 14.64 -4.54
CA ALA A 91 0.67 13.60 -3.52
C ALA A 91 -0.32 12.45 -3.83
N LEU A 92 -0.96 12.48 -5.00
CA LEU A 92 -1.93 11.47 -5.45
C LEU A 92 -1.35 10.65 -6.61
N PHE A 93 -1.61 9.34 -6.62
CA PHE A 93 -1.37 8.50 -7.79
C PHE A 93 -2.23 8.96 -8.99
N PRO A 94 -1.63 9.20 -10.17
CA PRO A 94 -2.38 9.63 -11.35
C PRO A 94 -3.23 8.50 -11.95
N LYS A 95 -4.19 8.86 -12.81
CA LYS A 95 -5.02 7.91 -13.54
C LYS A 95 -4.13 7.02 -14.42
N GLY A 96 -4.40 5.71 -14.41
CA GLY A 96 -3.61 4.70 -15.11
C GLY A 96 -2.40 4.18 -14.34
N SER A 97 -2.07 4.75 -13.17
CA SER A 97 -1.03 4.19 -12.30
C SER A 97 -1.45 2.82 -11.78
N VAL A 98 -0.48 1.90 -11.76
CA VAL A 98 -0.61 0.61 -11.10
C VAL A 98 -0.25 0.77 -9.62
N VAL A 99 -1.10 0.27 -8.73
CA VAL A 99 -0.97 0.39 -7.27
C VAL A 99 -1.32 -0.94 -6.59
N MET A 100 -0.85 -1.15 -5.35
CA MET A 100 -1.46 -2.16 -4.46
C MET A 100 -2.56 -1.47 -3.65
N ALA A 101 -3.72 -2.10 -3.55
CA ALA A 101 -4.83 -1.56 -2.80
C ALA A 101 -5.55 -2.65 -1.99
N LEU A 102 -6.06 -2.29 -0.81
CA LEU A 102 -6.87 -3.19 0.00
C LEU A 102 -8.18 -3.48 -0.74
N PHE A 103 -8.50 -4.75 -0.98
CA PHE A 103 -9.77 -5.11 -1.59
C PHE A 103 -10.92 -4.89 -0.59
N PRO A 104 -12.05 -4.30 -1.01
CA PRO A 104 -13.12 -3.95 -0.07
C PRO A 104 -13.57 -5.13 0.80
N GLN A 105 -13.77 -4.85 2.09
CA GLN A 105 -14.21 -5.82 3.09
C GLN A 105 -13.25 -7.00 3.35
N THR A 106 -11.99 -6.89 2.93
CA THR A 106 -10.94 -7.88 3.23
C THR A 106 -9.77 -7.23 3.97
N THR A 107 -8.83 -8.05 4.41
CA THR A 107 -7.55 -7.66 5.00
C THR A 107 -6.39 -7.82 4.01
N CYS A 108 -6.66 -8.04 2.71
CA CYS A 108 -5.66 -8.32 1.69
C CYS A 108 -5.53 -7.20 0.66
N PHE A 109 -4.30 -6.95 0.23
CA PHE A 109 -3.98 -6.00 -0.83
C PHE A 109 -3.76 -6.74 -2.16
N TYR A 110 -4.31 -6.17 -3.22
CA TYR A 110 -4.21 -6.70 -4.57
C TYR A 110 -3.80 -5.59 -5.55
N LYS A 111 -3.27 -6.01 -6.69
CA LYS A 111 -2.88 -5.11 -7.76
C LYS A 111 -4.11 -4.48 -8.40
N ALA A 112 -4.07 -3.18 -8.60
CA ALA A 112 -5.14 -2.41 -9.19
C ALA A 112 -4.61 -1.25 -10.05
N ILE A 113 -5.48 -0.72 -10.90
CA ILE A 113 -5.22 0.48 -11.72
C ILE A 113 -6.11 1.62 -11.22
N VAL A 114 -5.52 2.81 -11.08
CA VAL A 114 -6.26 4.03 -10.75
C VAL A 114 -7.16 4.42 -11.91
N ASN A 115 -8.48 4.34 -11.75
CA ASN A 115 -9.45 4.83 -12.73
C ASN A 115 -9.81 6.29 -12.51
N GLN A 116 -10.03 6.70 -11.26
CA GLN A 116 -10.30 8.08 -10.88
C GLN A 116 -9.57 8.45 -9.58
N LEU A 117 -9.11 9.70 -9.52
CA LEU A 117 -8.51 10.28 -8.33
C LEU A 117 -9.61 10.88 -7.43
N PRO A 118 -9.36 10.98 -6.12
CA PRO A 118 -10.13 11.85 -5.23
C PRO A 118 -10.26 13.25 -5.82
N GLN A 119 -11.47 13.80 -5.90
CA GLN A 119 -11.71 15.18 -6.34
C GLN A 119 -11.68 16.16 -5.16
N THR A 120 -12.03 15.67 -3.97
CA THR A 120 -11.93 16.38 -2.69
C THR A 120 -11.05 15.62 -1.68
N HIS A 121 -10.75 16.27 -0.56
CA HIS A 121 -9.96 15.67 0.52
C HIS A 121 -10.65 14.53 1.28
N VAL A 122 -11.98 14.37 1.14
CA VAL A 122 -12.75 13.28 1.75
C VAL A 122 -13.07 12.15 0.77
N ASP A 123 -12.83 12.37 -0.53
CA ASP A 123 -13.07 11.36 -1.54
C ASP A 123 -12.04 10.23 -1.46
N ASP A 124 -12.46 9.09 -1.97
CA ASP A 124 -11.65 7.89 -2.13
C ASP A 124 -11.15 7.78 -3.58
N TYR A 125 -10.21 6.88 -3.83
CA TYR A 125 -9.84 6.50 -5.19
C TYR A 125 -10.91 5.60 -5.78
N GLU A 126 -11.13 5.68 -7.09
CA GLU A 126 -11.83 4.64 -7.84
C GLU A 126 -10.81 3.77 -8.57
N LEU A 127 -10.80 2.46 -8.27
CA LEU A 127 -9.79 1.51 -8.73
C LEU A 127 -10.41 0.36 -9.53
N LEU A 128 -9.62 -0.19 -10.46
CA LEU A 128 -9.91 -1.40 -11.22
C LEU A 128 -8.94 -2.49 -10.78
N PHE A 129 -9.43 -3.51 -10.08
CA PHE A 129 -8.60 -4.62 -9.61
C PHE A 129 -8.38 -5.65 -10.72
N GLU A 130 -7.17 -6.21 -10.83
CA GLU A 130 -6.90 -7.32 -11.76
C GLU A 130 -7.72 -8.55 -11.34
N ASP A 131 -8.58 -9.04 -12.24
CA ASP A 131 -9.42 -10.20 -12.01
C ASP A 131 -9.67 -10.94 -13.34
N SER A 132 -9.07 -12.13 -13.46
CA SER A 132 -9.12 -12.95 -14.68
C SER A 132 -10.48 -13.60 -14.94
N THR A 133 -11.43 -13.47 -14.01
CA THR A 133 -12.80 -13.94 -14.21
C THR A 133 -13.61 -13.00 -15.10
N TYR A 134 -13.18 -11.75 -15.27
CA TYR A 134 -13.82 -10.77 -16.16
C TYR A 134 -13.20 -10.79 -17.57
N PRO A 135 -14.00 -10.54 -18.64
CA PRO A 135 -13.50 -10.61 -20.02
C PRO A 135 -12.38 -9.63 -20.36
N ASP A 136 -12.35 -8.46 -19.72
CA ASP A 136 -11.32 -7.43 -19.87
C ASP A 136 -10.17 -7.58 -18.84
N GLY A 137 -10.27 -8.57 -17.94
CA GLY A 137 -9.27 -8.84 -16.91
C GLY A 137 -9.36 -7.92 -15.69
N TYR A 138 -10.43 -7.13 -15.55
CA TYR A 138 -10.60 -6.22 -14.42
C TYR A 138 -11.99 -6.33 -13.79
N ALA A 139 -12.03 -6.24 -12.47
CA ALA A 139 -13.28 -6.09 -11.74
C ALA A 139 -13.93 -4.71 -12.05
N PRO A 140 -15.26 -4.56 -11.82
CA PRO A 140 -15.91 -3.25 -11.88
C PRO A 140 -15.22 -2.21 -10.98
N PRO A 141 -15.39 -0.90 -11.25
CA PRO A 141 -14.78 0.15 -10.45
C PRO A 141 -15.20 0.06 -8.96
N LEU A 142 -14.21 0.11 -8.06
CA LEU A 142 -14.40 0.05 -6.61
C LEU A 142 -13.74 1.25 -5.92
N ASN A 143 -14.42 1.79 -4.91
CA ASN A 143 -13.91 2.90 -4.12
C ASN A 143 -12.99 2.40 -3.00
N VAL A 144 -11.77 2.94 -2.93
CA VAL A 144 -10.78 2.59 -1.91
C VAL A 144 -10.19 3.86 -1.27
N PRO A 145 -10.26 4.01 0.07
CA PRO A 145 -9.68 5.16 0.75
C PRO A 145 -8.19 5.31 0.48
N GLN A 146 -7.72 6.55 0.36
CA GLN A 146 -6.30 6.87 0.10
C GLN A 146 -5.33 6.13 1.05
N ARG A 147 -5.72 5.92 2.31
CA ARG A 147 -4.94 5.21 3.33
C ARG A 147 -4.57 3.78 2.93
N TYR A 148 -5.38 3.14 2.10
CA TYR A 148 -5.25 1.75 1.71
C TYR A 148 -4.80 1.57 0.26
N VAL A 149 -4.24 2.63 -0.34
CA VAL A 149 -3.62 2.59 -1.67
C VAL A 149 -2.14 2.91 -1.51
N ILE A 150 -1.27 2.00 -1.93
CA ILE A 150 0.18 2.12 -1.80
C ILE A 150 0.87 1.83 -3.13
N ASP A 151 2.10 2.31 -3.24
CA ASP A 151 2.96 2.10 -4.40
C ASP A 151 3.41 0.62 -4.51
N ILE A 152 3.53 0.12 -5.75
CA ILE A 152 4.11 -1.19 -6.05
C ILE A 152 5.60 -0.98 -6.26
N LYS A 153 6.40 -1.37 -5.27
CA LYS A 153 7.84 -1.59 -5.48
C LYS A 153 8.05 -2.93 -6.14
N ASP A 154 7.75 -3.02 -7.44
CA ASP A 154 7.97 -4.26 -8.17
C ASP A 154 9.48 -4.54 -8.23
N LYS A 155 9.86 -5.80 -8.01
CA LYS A 155 11.24 -6.27 -8.18
C LYS A 155 11.58 -6.56 -9.65
N SER A 156 10.66 -6.28 -10.58
CA SER A 156 10.78 -6.66 -12.00
C SER A 156 11.36 -5.58 -12.91
N GLN A 157 11.89 -4.46 -12.39
CA GLN A 157 12.70 -3.53 -13.19
C GLN A 157 14.13 -3.42 -12.64
N ALA A 158 14.93 -4.44 -12.93
CA ALA A 158 16.35 -4.24 -13.17
C ALA A 158 16.57 -4.43 -14.69
N PRO A 159 17.28 -3.52 -15.40
CA PRO A 159 17.69 -3.77 -16.77
C PRO A 159 18.65 -4.97 -16.87
#